data_AF-A0A355G761-F1
#
_entry.id   AF-A0A355G761-F1
#
_cell.length_a   1.000
_cell.length_b   1.000
_cell.length_c   1.000
_cell.angle_alpha   90.00
_cell.angle_beta   90.00
_cell.angle_gamma   90.00
#
_symmetry.space_group_name_H-M   'P 1'
#
loop_
_entity.id
_entity.type
_entity.pdbx_description
1 polymer ?
#
loop_
_entity_poly.entity_id
_entity_poly.type
_entity_poly.pdbx_seq_one_letter_code
_entity_poly.pdbx_strand_id
1 'polypeptide(L)'
;MENETDQNQNPDARLYVPVNETDNINLIVKRSSSKEYCFSKFPGQDHFHLLMHGEIMVTNGHDIYCVDCAIRHGFLTRDRLNWQHRKR
;
A
#
# COMPACT_ATOMS: atom_id res chain seq x y z
N MET A 1 -9.15 -7.62 39.02
CA MET A 1 -9.11 -8.34 37.73
C MET A 1 -8.73 -7.30 36.69
N GLU A 2 -7.44 -7.09 36.54
CA GLU A 2 -6.87 -6.12 35.61
C GLU A 2 -6.83 -6.80 34.24
N ASN A 3 -7.66 -6.34 33.30
CA ASN A 3 -7.53 -6.73 31.91
C ASN A 3 -6.50 -5.80 31.28
N GLU A 4 -5.23 -6.20 31.36
CA GLU A 4 -4.18 -5.71 30.48
C GLU A 4 -4.55 -6.12 29.06
N THR A 5 -5.18 -5.22 28.31
CA THR A 5 -5.23 -5.35 26.85
C THR A 5 -3.79 -5.27 26.35
N ASP A 6 -3.26 -6.45 26.02
CA ASP A 6 -2.04 -6.67 25.26
C ASP A 6 -2.10 -5.87 23.96
N GLN A 7 -1.71 -4.60 24.05
CA GLN A 7 -1.40 -3.78 22.90
C GLN A 7 -0.11 -4.38 22.35
N ASN A 8 -0.24 -5.35 21.45
CA ASN A 8 0.88 -5.87 20.68
C ASN A 8 1.58 -4.68 20.01
N GLN A 9 2.66 -4.19 20.63
CA GLN A 9 3.30 -2.91 20.30
C GLN A 9 4.03 -2.95 18.96
N ASN A 10 3.98 -4.09 18.25
CA ASN A 10 4.55 -4.25 16.93
C ASN A 10 3.47 -4.70 15.95
N PRO A 11 2.76 -3.75 15.29
CA PRO A 11 1.80 -4.10 14.27
C PRO A 11 2.51 -4.87 13.16
N ASP A 12 1.93 -6.01 12.76
CA ASP A 12 2.43 -6.82 11.67
C ASP A 12 2.63 -5.95 10.40
N ALA A 13 3.88 -5.83 9.96
CA ALA A 13 4.27 -4.98 8.85
C ALA A 13 4.02 -5.62 7.47
N ARG A 14 3.51 -6.85 7.43
CA ARG A 14 3.27 -7.57 6.18
C ARG A 14 2.17 -6.90 5.37
N LEU A 15 2.45 -6.78 4.07
CA LEU A 15 1.51 -6.35 3.05
C LEU A 15 1.36 -7.47 2.03
N TYR A 16 0.14 -7.60 1.52
CA TYR A 16 -0.24 -8.60 0.53
C TYR A 16 -0.87 -7.89 -0.66
N VAL A 17 -0.63 -8.41 -1.86
CA VAL A 17 -1.45 -8.06 -3.02
C VAL A 17 -2.71 -8.93 -2.96
N PRO A 18 -3.93 -8.39 -3.17
CA PRO A 18 -5.13 -9.21 -3.27
C PRO A 18 -4.96 -10.30 -4.33
N VAL A 19 -5.39 -11.52 -4.02
CA VAL A 19 -5.18 -12.69 -4.90
C VAL A 19 -5.69 -12.50 -6.34
N ASN A 20 -6.73 -11.69 -6.56
CA ASN A 20 -7.26 -11.42 -7.89
C ASN A 20 -6.48 -10.36 -8.69
N GLU A 21 -5.56 -9.64 -8.05
CA GLU A 21 -4.78 -8.55 -8.66
C GLU A 21 -3.29 -8.89 -8.78
N THR A 22 -2.86 -10.09 -8.36
CA THR A 22 -1.44 -10.47 -8.32
C THR A 22 -0.73 -10.39 -9.66
N ASP A 23 -1.46 -10.54 -10.76
CA ASP A 23 -0.90 -10.49 -12.12
C ASP A 23 -0.79 -9.05 -12.67
N ASN A 24 -1.51 -8.09 -12.06
CA ASN A 24 -1.59 -6.70 -12.54
C ASN A 24 -0.72 -5.73 -11.73
N ILE A 25 -0.28 -6.14 -10.54
CA ILE A 25 0.44 -5.28 -9.60
C ILE A 25 1.93 -5.58 -9.63
N ASN A 26 2.74 -4.53 -9.78
CA ASN A 26 4.19 -4.61 -9.61
C ASN A 26 4.66 -3.81 -8.40
N LEU A 27 5.68 -4.31 -7.72
CA LEU A 27 6.36 -3.64 -6.62
C LEU A 27 7.77 -3.25 -7.05
N ILE A 28 8.08 -1.96 -6.96
CA ILE A 28 9.38 -1.43 -7.36
C ILE A 28 9.95 -0.54 -6.25
N VAL A 29 11.27 -0.54 -6.10
CA VAL A 29 11.96 0.46 -5.26
C VAL A 29 12.34 1.62 -6.16
N LYS A 30 11.96 2.84 -5.80
CA LYS A 30 12.36 4.05 -6.52
C LYS A 30 13.88 4.24 -6.44
N ARG A 31 14.58 4.17 -7.56
CA ARG A 31 16.04 4.35 -7.61
C ARG A 31 16.46 5.70 -8.16
N SER A 32 15.57 6.41 -8.85
CA SER A 32 15.86 7.72 -9.41
C SER A 32 15.78 8.81 -8.33
N SER A 33 16.59 9.84 -8.47
CA SER A 33 16.52 11.08 -7.67
C SER A 33 15.57 12.13 -8.29
N SER A 34 14.98 11.84 -9.45
CA SER A 34 13.97 12.68 -10.09
C SER A 34 12.73 12.84 -9.20
N LYS A 35 12.14 14.05 -9.24
CA LYS A 35 10.84 14.29 -8.61
C LYS A 35 9.76 13.55 -9.38
N GLU A 36 9.16 12.58 -8.74
CA GLU A 36 8.01 11.83 -9.24
C GLU A 36 6.93 11.87 -8.15
N TYR A 37 5.66 11.81 -8.55
CA TYR A 37 4.54 11.93 -7.63
C TYR A 37 3.62 10.73 -7.78
N CYS A 38 2.99 10.35 -6.67
CA CYS A 38 1.89 9.39 -6.65
C CYS A 38 0.77 9.88 -7.57
N PHE A 39 0.21 8.97 -8.36
CA PHE A 39 -0.87 9.26 -9.30
C PHE A 39 -2.17 9.68 -8.60
N SER A 40 -2.39 9.22 -7.37
CA SER A 40 -3.61 9.52 -6.63
C SER A 40 -3.47 10.70 -5.67
N LYS A 41 -4.57 11.46 -5.58
CA LYS A 41 -4.81 12.51 -4.60
C LYS A 41 -6.21 12.30 -4.02
N PHE A 42 -6.32 12.18 -2.70
CA PHE A 42 -7.61 11.96 -2.04
C PHE A 42 -8.29 13.29 -1.66
N PRO A 43 -9.62 13.30 -1.44
CA PRO A 43 -10.33 14.48 -0.95
C PRO A 43 -9.69 15.05 0.32
N GLY A 44 -9.48 16.36 0.36
CA GLY A 44 -8.83 17.05 1.48
C GLY A 44 -7.29 17.07 1.44
N GLN A 45 -6.66 16.51 0.41
CA GLN A 45 -5.24 16.73 0.16
C GLN A 45 -5.06 17.91 -0.80
N ASP A 46 -4.03 18.73 -0.59
CA ASP A 46 -3.74 19.88 -1.45
C ASP A 46 -2.78 19.53 -2.60
N HIS A 47 -1.99 18.47 -2.43
CA HIS A 47 -0.94 18.07 -3.36
C HIS A 47 -0.87 16.53 -3.50
N PHE A 48 -0.31 16.06 -4.61
CA PHE A 48 0.07 14.66 -4.79
C PHE A 48 1.25 14.31 -3.88
N HIS A 49 1.34 13.05 -3.43
CA HIS A 49 2.46 12.62 -2.60
C HIS A 49 3.74 12.55 -3.43
N LEU A 50 4.79 13.23 -2.97
CA LEU A 50 6.11 13.12 -3.56
C LEU A 50 6.69 11.73 -3.25
N LEU A 51 7.19 11.04 -4.27
CA LEU A 51 7.82 9.73 -4.14
C LEU A 51 9.33 9.89 -3.94
N MET A 52 9.85 9.28 -2.88
CA MET A 52 11.22 9.47 -2.43
C MET A 52 12.16 8.39 -2.96
N HIS A 53 13.44 8.74 -3.16
CA HIS A 53 14.47 7.76 -3.47
C HIS A 53 14.52 6.69 -2.36
N GLY A 54 14.53 5.41 -2.73
CA GLY A 54 14.47 4.28 -1.81
C GLY A 54 13.06 3.88 -1.37
N GLU A 55 12.03 4.63 -1.75
CA GLU A 55 10.64 4.30 -1.41
C GLU A 55 10.15 3.09 -2.22
N ILE A 56 9.38 2.21 -1.56
CA ILE A 56 8.65 1.14 -2.24
C ILE A 56 7.42 1.78 -2.89
N MET A 57 7.27 1.57 -4.19
CA MET A 57 6.14 2.05 -4.98
C MET A 57 5.39 0.87 -5.56
N VAL A 58 4.10 1.06 -5.76
CA VAL A 58 3.20 0.08 -6.36
C VAL A 58 2.80 0.60 -7.73
N THR A 59 2.89 -0.23 -8.76
CA THR A 59 2.39 0.15 -10.09
C THR A 59 1.25 -0.78 -10.52
N ASN A 60 0.27 -0.19 -11.18
CA ASN A 60 -0.82 -0.89 -11.85
C ASN A 60 -0.92 -0.32 -13.27
N GLY A 61 -0.48 -1.07 -14.27
CA GLY A 61 -0.30 -0.54 -15.62
C GLY A 61 0.70 0.62 -15.66
N HIS A 62 0.24 1.81 -16.06
CA HIS A 62 1.06 3.02 -16.19
C HIS A 62 1.05 3.92 -14.95
N ASP A 63 0.17 3.63 -13.99
CA ASP A 63 0.01 4.46 -12.80
C ASP A 63 0.95 4.02 -11.68
N ILE A 64 1.53 4.99 -10.97
CA ILE A 64 2.46 4.77 -9.86
C ILE A 64 1.84 5.30 -8.57
N TYR A 65 1.84 4.49 -7.53
CA TYR A 65 1.24 4.80 -6.23
C TYR A 65 2.28 4.66 -5.11
N CYS A 66 2.22 5.54 -4.10
CA CYS A 66 2.86 5.27 -2.82
C CYS A 66 2.12 4.13 -2.09
N VAL A 67 2.79 3.49 -1.13
CA VAL A 67 2.21 2.36 -0.37
C VAL A 67 0.87 2.74 0.28
N ASP A 68 0.76 3.92 0.88
CA ASP A 68 -0.47 4.34 1.55
C ASP A 68 -1.64 4.48 0.59
N CYS A 69 -1.43 5.09 -0.58
CA CYS A 69 -2.46 5.19 -1.61
C CYS A 69 -2.79 3.82 -2.19
N ALA A 70 -1.80 2.95 -2.42
CA ALA A 70 -2.03 1.60 -2.89
C ALA A 70 -2.90 0.77 -1.92
N ILE A 71 -2.71 0.93 -0.60
CA ILE A 71 -3.57 0.31 0.41
C ILE A 71 -5.00 0.86 0.34
N ARG A 72 -5.15 2.20 0.23
CA ARG A 72 -6.47 2.84 0.15
C ARG A 72 -7.26 2.44 -1.09
N HIS A 73 -6.58 2.27 -2.23
CA HIS A 73 -7.18 1.79 -3.47
C HIS A 73 -7.41 0.27 -3.48
N GLY A 74 -6.92 -0.43 -2.46
CA GLY A 74 -7.06 -1.89 -2.35
C GLY A 74 -6.08 -2.69 -3.19
N PHE A 75 -5.09 -2.07 -3.82
CA PHE A 75 -3.99 -2.79 -4.51
C PHE A 75 -3.08 -3.52 -3.54
N LEU A 76 -3.01 -3.04 -2.30
CA LEU A 76 -2.35 -3.70 -1.18
C LEU A 76 -3.34 -3.89 -0.02
N THR A 77 -3.13 -4.93 0.76
CA THR A 77 -3.90 -5.21 1.97
C THR A 77 -2.99 -5.70 3.10
N ARG A 78 -3.39 -5.43 4.35
CA ARG A 78 -2.80 -6.03 5.55
C ARG A 78 -3.50 -7.34 5.93
N ASP A 79 -4.58 -7.72 5.23
CA ASP A 79 -5.29 -8.98 5.48
C ASP A 79 -4.49 -10.17 4.94
N ARG A 80 -3.84 -10.89 5.86
CA ARG A 80 -3.11 -12.13 5.57
C ARG A 80 -3.99 -13.23 4.99
N LEU A 81 -5.28 -13.24 5.31
CA LEU A 81 -6.25 -14.24 4.86
C LEU A 81 -7.11 -13.75 3.70
N ASN A 82 -6.67 -12.72 2.97
CA ASN A 82 -7.40 -12.17 1.82
C ASN A 82 -7.75 -13.21 0.74
N TRP A 83 -7.00 -14.31 0.66
CA TRP A 83 -7.28 -15.45 -0.22
C TRP A 83 -8.52 -16.26 0.20
N GLN A 84 -8.84 -16.30 1.50
CA GLN A 84 -10.05 -16.95 2.04
C GLN A 84 -11.24 -16.00 2.05
N HIS A 85 -11.00 -14.73 2.42
CA HIS A 85 -12.04 -13.71 2.58
C HIS A 85 -12.48 -13.08 1.26
N ARG A 86 -12.51 -13.85 0.16
CA ARG A 86 -13.00 -13.35 -1.14
C ARG A 86 -14.38 -12.71 -0.95
N LYS A 87 -14.43 -11.38 -0.95
CA LYS A 87 -15.68 -10.66 -1.09
C LYS A 87 -16.18 -10.97 -2.51
N ARG A 88 -17.31 -11.67 -2.56
CA ARG A 88 -18.04 -11.94 -3.81
C ARG A 88 -18.42 -10.63 -4.50
#